data_AF-A0AAP4PZL6-F1
#
_entry.id   AF-A0AAP4PZL6-F1
#
_cell.length_a   1.000
_cell.length_b   1.000
_cell.length_c   1.000
_cell.angle_alpha   90.00
_cell.angle_beta   90.00
_cell.angle_gamma   90.00
#
_symmetry.space_group_name_H-M   'P 1'
#
loop_
_entity.id
_entity.type
_entity.pdbx_description
1 polymer ?
#
loop_
_entity_poly.entity_id
_entity_poly.type
_entity_poly.pdbx_seq_one_letter_code
_entity_poly.pdbx_strand_id
1 'polypeptide(L)'
;MFFKNIKNIINLFGGLIMKLLLYFFLTIYGFSFELQKANIYDEKKDIINNWYMSEKLDGIRAYWNGKELLSKNGNKIYAPSWFIQNLPPFELDGELYTKVNDFENIQNNTI
;
A
#
# COMPACT_ATOMS: atom_id res chain seq x y z
N MET A 1 9.81 2.51 55.04
CA MET A 1 10.68 2.71 53.85
C MET A 1 10.40 1.67 52.75
N PHE A 2 10.26 0.37 53.10
CA PHE A 2 10.01 -0.74 52.16
C PHE A 2 8.78 -0.58 51.24
N PHE A 3 7.62 -0.20 51.78
CA PHE A 3 6.37 -0.07 51.00
C PHE A 3 6.37 1.07 49.96
N LYS A 4 7.17 2.13 50.17
CA LYS A 4 7.37 3.22 49.19
C LYS A 4 8.14 2.71 47.97
N ASN A 5 9.08 1.79 48.18
CA ASN A 5 9.91 1.23 47.10
C ASN A 5 9.10 0.32 46.18
N ILE A 6 8.20 -0.49 46.74
CA ILE A 6 7.29 -1.38 45.99
C ILE A 6 6.32 -0.56 45.13
N LYS A 7 5.72 0.52 45.67
CA LYS A 7 4.84 1.41 44.90
C LYS A 7 5.57 2.12 43.75
N ASN A 8 6.82 2.55 43.96
CA ASN A 8 7.63 3.15 42.90
C ASN A 8 7.97 2.15 41.79
N ILE A 9 8.27 0.90 42.14
CA ILE A 9 8.54 -0.18 41.18
C ILE A 9 7.28 -0.47 40.35
N ILE A 10 6.11 -0.59 40.98
CA ILE A 10 4.83 -0.82 40.28
C ILE A 10 4.50 0.34 39.33
N ASN A 11 4.72 1.59 39.76
CA ASN A 11 4.51 2.77 38.91
C ASN A 11 5.49 2.82 37.72
N LEU A 12 6.75 2.43 37.93
CA LEU A 12 7.78 2.37 36.89
C LEU A 12 7.42 1.30 35.83
N PHE A 13 7.02 0.10 36.26
CA PHE A 13 6.58 -0.96 35.36
C PHE A 13 5.28 -0.59 34.63
N GLY A 14 4.32 0.02 35.31
CA GLY A 14 3.08 0.52 34.68
C GLY A 14 3.35 1.59 33.62
N GLY A 15 4.26 2.53 33.89
CA GLY A 15 4.68 3.53 32.91
C GLY A 15 5.43 2.95 31.70
N LEU A 16 6.21 1.89 31.90
CA LEU A 16 6.91 1.18 30.82
C LEU A 16 5.92 0.42 29.92
N ILE A 17 4.96 -0.30 30.51
CA ILE A 17 3.90 -1.01 29.79
C ILE A 17 3.04 -0.04 28.97
N MET A 18 2.68 1.11 29.55
CA MET A 18 1.90 2.14 28.84
C MET A 18 2.65 2.68 27.61
N LYS A 19 3.96 2.91 27.73
CA LYS A 19 4.79 3.34 26.58
C LYS A 19 4.89 2.25 25.51
N LEU A 20 5.06 0.98 25.90
CA LEU A 20 5.10 -0.14 24.95
C LEU A 20 3.77 -0.29 24.20
N LEU A 21 2.64 -0.16 24.90
CA LEU A 21 1.32 -0.16 24.27
C LEU A 21 1.18 1.02 23.30
N LEU A 22 1.60 2.23 23.69
CA LEU A 22 1.55 3.41 22.83
C LEU A 22 2.40 3.21 21.56
N TYR A 23 3.63 2.70 21.70
CA TYR A 23 4.49 2.37 20.56
C TYR A 23 3.86 1.31 19.65
N PHE A 24 3.26 0.27 20.23
CA PHE A 24 2.56 -0.76 19.47
C PHE A 24 1.41 -0.16 18.64
N PHE A 25 0.55 0.66 19.24
CA PHE A 25 -0.52 1.34 18.51
C PHE A 25 0.01 2.25 17.40
N LEU A 26 1.06 3.04 17.66
CA LEU A 26 1.72 3.88 16.64
C LEU A 26 2.24 3.08 15.45
N THR A 27 2.83 1.90 15.70
CA THR A 27 3.31 1.05 14.60
C THR A 27 2.17 0.52 13.74
N ILE A 28 1.03 0.15 14.31
CA ILE A 28 -0.11 -0.39 13.55
C ILE A 28 -0.69 0.67 12.59
N TYR A 29 -0.75 1.94 13.00
CA TYR A 29 -1.24 3.02 12.13
C TYR A 29 -0.30 3.32 10.95
N GLY A 30 0.99 3.03 11.07
CA GLY A 30 1.98 3.31 10.01
C GLY A 30 2.00 2.30 8.86
N PHE A 31 1.35 1.13 9.01
CA PHE A 31 1.38 0.04 8.02
C PHE A 31 0.17 0.03 7.07
N SER A 32 -0.63 1.10 7.01
CA SER A 32 -1.75 1.15 6.07
C SER A 32 -1.26 1.21 4.63
N PHE A 33 -1.70 0.25 3.81
CA PHE A 33 -1.42 0.22 2.37
C PHE A 33 -2.32 1.22 1.64
N GLU A 34 -1.87 2.47 1.54
CA GLU A 34 -2.61 3.53 0.85
C GLU A 34 -1.97 3.87 -0.49
N LEU A 35 -2.54 3.30 -1.56
CA LEU A 35 -2.12 3.61 -2.92
C LEU A 35 -2.54 5.02 -3.34
N GLN A 36 -1.65 5.71 -4.06
CA GLN A 36 -1.93 7.04 -4.61
C GLN A 36 -3.16 6.98 -5.54
N LYS A 37 -4.07 7.95 -5.39
CA LYS A 37 -5.26 8.11 -6.24
C LYS A 37 -5.10 9.34 -7.12
N ALA A 38 -5.59 9.24 -8.36
CA ALA A 38 -5.66 10.38 -9.25
C ALA A 38 -6.81 11.33 -8.83
N ASN A 39 -6.56 12.64 -8.93
CA ASN A 39 -7.61 13.65 -8.84
C ASN A 39 -8.22 13.90 -10.22
N ILE A 40 -9.45 14.42 -10.25
CA ILE A 40 -10.06 14.91 -11.49
C ILE A 40 -9.42 16.26 -11.84
N TYR A 41 -8.97 16.38 -13.09
CA TYR A 41 -8.40 17.62 -13.61
C TYR A 41 -9.43 18.74 -13.67
N ASP A 42 -9.06 19.92 -13.17
CA ASP A 42 -9.84 21.16 -13.26
C ASP A 42 -9.03 22.25 -13.96
N GLU A 43 -9.43 22.60 -15.19
CA GLU A 43 -8.78 23.61 -16.03
C GLU A 43 -8.62 24.97 -15.34
N LYS A 44 -9.51 25.34 -14.42
CA LYS A 44 -9.44 26.64 -13.73
C LYS A 44 -8.43 26.67 -12.59
N LYS A 45 -8.03 25.49 -12.10
CA LYS A 45 -7.23 25.33 -10.88
C LYS A 45 -5.85 24.73 -11.17
N ASP A 46 -5.77 23.82 -12.13
CA ASP A 46 -4.62 22.97 -12.33
C ASP A 46 -3.71 23.52 -13.45
N ILE A 47 -2.46 23.82 -13.10
CA ILE A 47 -1.44 24.32 -14.04
C ILE A 47 -0.60 23.14 -14.52
N ILE A 48 -0.60 22.87 -15.83
CA ILE A 48 -0.03 21.64 -16.43
C ILE A 48 1.47 21.70 -16.75
N ASN A 49 2.14 22.86 -16.62
CA ASN A 49 3.48 23.09 -17.16
C ASN A 49 4.60 22.16 -16.62
N ASN A 50 4.39 21.50 -15.48
CA ASN A 50 5.35 20.57 -14.87
C ASN A 50 4.80 19.15 -14.70
N TRP A 51 3.87 18.74 -15.58
CA TRP A 51 3.25 17.42 -15.54
C TRP A 51 3.73 16.54 -16.69
N TYR A 52 3.91 15.26 -16.40
CA TYR A 52 4.01 14.23 -17.42
C TYR A 52 2.61 13.70 -17.74
N MET A 53 2.36 13.38 -19.01
CA MET A 53 1.10 12.81 -19.48
C MET A 53 1.34 11.39 -19.98
N SER A 54 0.41 10.50 -19.67
CA SER A 54 0.34 9.15 -20.21
C SER A 54 -1.10 8.83 -20.62
N GLU A 55 -1.27 7.86 -21.50
CA GLU A 55 -2.58 7.29 -21.78
C GLU A 55 -3.15 6.66 -20.49
N LYS A 56 -4.44 6.88 -20.22
CA LYS A 56 -5.15 6.14 -19.18
C LYS A 56 -5.55 4.78 -19.77
N LEU A 57 -4.87 3.73 -19.33
CA LEU A 57 -5.27 2.36 -19.65
C LEU A 57 -6.55 1.98 -18.89
N ASP A 58 -7.35 1.12 -19.50
CA ASP A 58 -8.56 0.56 -18.89
C ASP A 58 -8.32 -0.92 -18.58
N GLY A 59 -7.62 -1.17 -17.48
CA GLY A 59 -7.20 -2.50 -17.07
C GLY A 59 -7.40 -2.75 -15.57
N ILE A 60 -6.64 -3.70 -15.03
CA ILE A 60 -6.69 -4.02 -13.59
C ILE A 60 -5.43 -3.47 -12.93
N ARG A 61 -5.58 -2.47 -12.06
CA ARG A 61 -4.46 -1.96 -11.25
C ARG A 61 -3.81 -3.10 -10.45
N ALA A 62 -2.51 -3.24 -10.59
CA ALA A 62 -1.70 -4.22 -9.89
C ALA A 62 -0.45 -3.57 -9.31
N TYR A 63 -0.23 -3.81 -8.03
CA TYR A 63 0.92 -3.36 -7.29
C TYR A 63 1.86 -4.54 -7.04
N TRP A 64 3.09 -4.43 -7.51
CA TRP A 64 4.15 -5.37 -7.24
C TRP A 64 4.89 -4.95 -5.96
N ASN A 65 4.89 -5.79 -4.93
CA ASN A 65 5.55 -5.48 -3.65
C ASN A 65 7.02 -5.94 -3.58
N GLY A 66 7.65 -6.21 -4.74
CA GLY A 66 8.97 -6.84 -4.79
C GLY A 66 8.94 -8.38 -4.81
N LYS A 67 7.76 -9.00 -4.61
CA LYS A 67 7.62 -10.47 -4.55
C LYS A 67 6.34 -11.01 -5.21
N GLU A 68 5.22 -10.32 -5.06
CA GLU A 68 3.93 -10.72 -5.62
C GLU A 68 3.11 -9.51 -6.06
N LEU A 69 2.13 -9.77 -6.92
CA LEU A 69 1.17 -8.76 -7.38
C LEU A 69 -0.02 -8.71 -6.43
N LEU A 70 -0.41 -7.50 -6.08
CA LEU A 70 -1.55 -7.18 -5.22
C LEU A 70 -2.52 -6.29 -6.00
N SER A 71 -3.81 -6.56 -5.89
CA SER A 71 -4.87 -5.67 -6.39
C SER A 71 -4.98 -4.39 -5.57
N LYS A 72 -5.81 -3.45 -6.03
CA LYS A 72 -6.12 -2.19 -5.30
C LYS A 72 -6.52 -2.37 -3.82
N ASN A 73 -7.10 -3.51 -3.46
CA ASN A 73 -7.57 -3.82 -2.11
C ASN A 73 -6.58 -4.70 -1.32
N GLY A 74 -5.37 -4.92 -1.84
CA GLY A 74 -4.36 -5.77 -1.21
C GLY A 74 -4.53 -7.27 -1.44
N ASN A 75 -5.53 -7.71 -2.23
CA ASN A 75 -5.68 -9.14 -2.55
C ASN A 75 -4.60 -9.58 -3.53
N LYS A 76 -4.00 -10.75 -3.28
CA LYS A 76 -3.01 -11.36 -4.18
C LYS A 76 -3.61 -11.66 -5.56
N ILE A 77 -2.89 -11.30 -6.60
CA ILE A 77 -3.14 -11.67 -7.99
C ILE A 77 -2.24 -12.85 -8.34
N TYR A 78 -2.82 -13.97 -8.76
CA TYR A 78 -2.10 -15.19 -9.09
C TYR A 78 -1.57 -15.14 -10.53
N ALA A 79 -0.48 -14.41 -10.73
CA ALA A 79 0.20 -14.38 -12.02
C ALA A 79 1.08 -15.63 -12.23
N PRO A 80 1.19 -16.13 -13.47
CA PRO A 80 2.15 -17.19 -13.82
C PRO A 80 3.58 -16.81 -13.44
N SER A 81 4.40 -17.80 -13.06
CA SER A 81 5.79 -17.57 -12.64
C SER A 81 6.62 -16.86 -13.71
N TRP A 82 6.42 -17.20 -14.99
CA TRP A 82 7.13 -16.58 -16.11
C TRP A 82 6.83 -15.07 -16.26
N PHE A 83 5.69 -14.60 -15.75
CA PHE A 83 5.30 -13.19 -15.85
C PHE A 83 6.04 -12.33 -14.82
N ILE A 84 6.25 -12.87 -13.61
CA ILE A 84 6.84 -12.13 -12.49
C ILE A 84 8.34 -12.36 -12.29
N GLN A 85 8.94 -13.36 -12.97
CA GLN A 85 10.32 -13.79 -12.73
C GLN A 85 11.38 -12.69 -12.90
N ASN A 86 11.13 -11.70 -13.77
CA ASN A 86 12.08 -10.65 -14.11
C ASN A 86 11.67 -9.28 -13.55
N LEU A 87 10.64 -9.25 -12.69
CA LEU A 87 10.27 -8.02 -12.00
C LEU A 87 11.36 -7.63 -11.00
N PRO A 88 11.61 -6.33 -10.81
CA PRO A 88 12.70 -5.86 -9.97
C PRO A 88 12.44 -6.18 -8.49
N PRO A 89 13.49 -6.17 -7.65
CA PRO A 89 13.36 -6.42 -6.21
C PRO A 89 12.80 -5.21 -5.43
N PHE A 90 12.13 -4.27 -6.12
CA PHE A 90 11.52 -3.08 -5.53
C PHE A 90 10.10 -2.91 -6.04
N GLU A 91 9.35 -2.04 -5.36
CA GLU A 91 7.92 -1.87 -5.57
C GLU A 91 7.60 -1.20 -6.92
N LEU A 92 6.56 -1.68 -7.59
CA LEU A 92 6.02 -1.08 -8.81
C LEU A 92 4.50 -0.94 -8.70
N ASP A 93 3.96 0.13 -9.28
CA ASP A 93 2.52 0.36 -9.40
C ASP A 93 2.18 0.54 -10.88
N GLY A 94 1.16 -0.15 -11.36
CA GLY A 94 0.80 -0.13 -12.76
C GLY A 94 -0.52 -0.83 -13.06
N GLU A 95 -0.77 -1.03 -14.34
CA GLU A 95 -2.01 -1.60 -14.87
C GLU A 95 -1.69 -2.93 -15.59
N LEU A 96 -2.35 -4.02 -15.19
CA LEU A 96 -2.43 -5.22 -16.03
C LEU A 96 -3.39 -4.90 -17.17
N TYR A 97 -2.86 -4.95 -18.39
CA TYR A 97 -3.54 -4.48 -19.58
C TYR A 97 -3.16 -5.34 -20.78
N THR A 98 -4.14 -5.59 -21.65
CA THR A 98 -3.97 -6.39 -22.87
C THR A 98 -4.03 -5.50 -24.12
N LYS A 99 -5.20 -4.90 -24.40
CA LYS A 99 -5.47 -4.05 -25.55
C LYS A 99 -6.67 -3.14 -25.28
N VAL A 100 -6.88 -2.16 -26.15
CA VAL A 100 -8.00 -1.22 -26.07
C VAL A 100 -9.33 -1.99 -26.14
N ASN A 101 -10.30 -1.62 -25.29
CA ASN A 101 -11.63 -2.23 -25.20
C ASN A 101 -11.64 -3.73 -24.84
N ASP A 102 -10.70 -4.18 -23.99
CA ASP A 102 -10.58 -5.59 -23.57
C ASP A 102 -10.64 -5.77 -22.04
N PHE A 103 -11.23 -4.80 -21.34
CA PHE A 103 -11.30 -4.76 -19.87
C PHE A 103 -11.93 -6.03 -19.28
N GLU A 104 -13.06 -6.49 -19.82
CA GLU A 104 -13.76 -7.69 -19.32
C GLU A 104 -12.89 -8.94 -19.43
N ASN A 105 -12.14 -9.07 -20.52
CA ASN A 105 -11.26 -10.21 -20.73
C ASN A 105 -10.09 -10.21 -19.74
N ILE A 106 -9.41 -9.08 -19.55
CA ILE A 106 -8.32 -9.03 -18.56
C ILE A 106 -8.86 -9.24 -17.14
N GLN A 107 -10.04 -8.70 -16.82
CA GLN A 107 -10.67 -8.88 -15.51
C GLN A 107 -10.91 -10.37 -15.22
N ASN A 108 -11.51 -11.11 -16.15
CA ASN A 108 -11.84 -12.53 -15.98
C ASN A 108 -10.60 -13.43 -15.86
N ASN A 109 -9.46 -13.02 -16.42
CA ASN A 109 -8.22 -13.77 -16.34
C ASN A 109 -7.36 -13.40 -15.11
N THR A 110 -7.72 -12.34 -14.38
CA THR A 110 -6.92 -11.78 -13.27
C THR A 110 -7.58 -12.01 -11.90
N ILE A 111 -8.92 -12.07 -11.85
CA ILE A 111 -9.73 -12.21 -10.62
C ILE A 111 -10.16 -13.66 -10.43
#